data_AF-A0A353FCR4-F1
#
_entry.id   AF-A0A353FCR4-F1
#
_cell.length_a   1.000
_cell.length_b   1.000
_cell.length_c   1.000
_cell.angle_alpha   90.00
_cell.angle_beta   90.00
_cell.angle_gamma   90.00
#
_symmetry.space_group_name_H-M   'P 1'
#
loop_
_entity.id
_entity.type
_entity.pdbx_description
1 polymer ?
#
loop_
_entity_poly.entity_id
_entity_poly.type
_entity_poly.pdbx_seq_one_letter_code
_entity_poly.pdbx_strand_id
1 'polypeptide(L)'
;KAADMLKDKGAISVRAYCTHGVLSGKALERIENSQLTELVITDTIPHASLPDKIKVISVAELFADVMKKVHHHQSISSHFLE
;
A
#
# COMPACT_ATOMS: atom_id res chain seq x y z
N LYS A 1 -15.38 0.03 8.63
CA LYS A 1 -15.97 -1.22 9.15
C LYS A 1 -14.93 -2.12 9.84
N ALA A 2 -13.92 -2.65 9.14
CA ALA A 2 -12.90 -3.49 9.79
C ALA A 2 -12.06 -2.71 10.82
N ALA A 3 -11.65 -1.48 10.48
CA ALA A 3 -10.94 -0.62 11.42
C ALA A 3 -11.75 -0.32 12.68
N ASP A 4 -13.04 -0.01 12.52
CA ASP A 4 -13.96 0.24 13.64
C ASP A 4 -14.03 -0.98 14.57
N MET A 5 -14.22 -2.18 14.01
CA MET A 5 -14.24 -3.42 14.81
C MET A 5 -12.94 -3.63 15.61
N LEU A 6 -11.78 -3.35 15.00
CA LEU A 6 -10.50 -3.49 15.70
C LEU A 6 -10.36 -2.47 16.83
N LYS A 7 -10.81 -1.22 16.62
CA LYS A 7 -10.85 -0.19 17.66
C LYS A 7 -11.79 -0.56 18.80
N ASP A 8 -12.98 -1.08 18.49
CA ASP A 8 -13.96 -1.53 19.49
C ASP A 8 -13.41 -2.68 20.35
N LYS A 9 -12.54 -3.51 19.79
CA LYS A 9 -11.81 -4.57 20.51
C LYS A 9 -10.57 -4.08 21.28
N GLY A 10 -10.37 -2.77 21.39
CA GLY A 10 -9.30 -2.17 22.19
C GLY A 10 -8.00 -1.92 21.43
N ALA A 11 -7.98 -1.99 20.10
CA ALA A 11 -6.78 -1.62 19.34
C ALA A 11 -6.41 -0.15 19.56
N ILE A 12 -5.14 0.13 19.89
CA ILE A 12 -4.64 1.50 20.10
C ILE A 12 -4.62 2.26 18.77
N SER A 13 -4.18 1.61 17.70
CA SER A 13 -4.18 2.16 16.33
C SER A 13 -4.47 1.05 15.32
N VAL A 14 -4.92 1.42 14.12
CA VAL A 14 -5.19 0.47 13.03
C VAL A 14 -4.61 1.00 11.74
N ARG A 15 -3.75 0.21 11.10
CA ARG A 15 -3.19 0.52 9.78
C ARG A 15 -3.57 -0.54 8.78
N ALA A 16 -3.74 -0.15 7.53
CA ALA A 16 -3.96 -1.06 6.43
C ALA A 16 -2.81 -0.96 5.43
N TYR A 17 -2.46 -2.10 4.84
CA TYR A 17 -1.46 -2.19 3.78
C TYR A 17 -2.11 -2.86 2.58
N CYS A 18 -1.94 -2.31 1.38
CA CYS A 18 -2.27 -3.00 0.15
C CYS A 18 -1.25 -2.68 -0.94
N THR A 19 -1.02 -3.64 -1.84
CA THR A 19 -0.13 -3.38 -2.98
C THR A 19 -0.79 -2.36 -3.91
N HIS A 20 -2.03 -2.61 -4.34
CA HIS A 20 -2.68 -1.83 -5.39
C HIS A 20 -3.78 -0.93 -4.82
N GLY A 21 -3.53 0.37 -4.77
CA GLY A 21 -4.52 1.38 -4.39
C GLY A 21 -5.47 1.70 -5.54
N VAL A 22 -6.51 0.90 -5.80
CA VAL A 22 -7.48 1.26 -6.87
C VAL A 22 -8.30 2.50 -6.49
N LEU A 23 -8.65 2.63 -5.20
CA LEU A 23 -9.27 3.82 -4.58
C LEU A 23 -10.42 4.49 -5.38
N SER A 24 -11.29 3.69 -5.98
CA SER A 24 -12.35 4.19 -6.86
C SER A 24 -13.59 4.72 -6.12
N GLY A 25 -14.35 5.59 -6.79
CA GLY A 25 -15.59 6.16 -6.27
C GLY A 25 -15.40 6.88 -4.93
N LYS A 26 -16.17 6.49 -3.92
CA LYS A 26 -16.14 7.11 -2.57
C LYS A 26 -15.02 6.57 -1.66
N ALA A 27 -14.00 5.90 -2.20
CA ALA A 27 -12.95 5.28 -1.40
C ALA A 27 -12.18 6.30 -0.55
N LEU A 28 -11.74 7.42 -1.14
CA LEU A 28 -10.99 8.46 -0.42
C LEU A 28 -11.79 9.06 0.74
N GLU A 29 -13.05 9.43 0.49
CA GLU A 29 -13.98 9.93 1.50
C GLU A 29 -14.16 8.92 2.64
N ARG A 30 -14.31 7.63 2.33
CA ARG A 30 -14.48 6.57 3.33
C ARG A 30 -13.22 6.36 4.16
N ILE A 31 -12.04 6.44 3.56
CA ILE A 31 -10.77 6.31 4.26
C ILE A 31 -10.59 7.47 5.23
N GLU A 32 -10.82 8.69 4.75
CA GLU A 32 -10.70 9.91 5.55
C GLU A 32 -11.62 9.86 6.78
N ASN A 33 -12.87 9.45 6.59
CA ASN A 33 -13.85 9.32 7.67
C ASN A 33 -13.74 8.02 8.50
N SER A 34 -12.79 7.14 8.18
CA SER A 34 -12.62 5.88 8.91
C SER A 34 -11.71 6.02 10.13
N GLN A 35 -11.82 5.03 11.02
CA GLN A 35 -10.93 4.82 12.16
C GLN A 35 -9.52 4.32 11.78
N LEU A 36 -9.17 4.23 10.49
CA LEU A 36 -7.80 3.97 10.08
C LEU A 36 -6.90 5.12 10.53
N THR A 37 -5.79 4.76 11.15
CA THR A 37 -4.68 5.66 11.45
C THR A 37 -3.91 6.00 10.17
N GLU A 38 -3.68 5.01 9.31
CA GLU A 38 -2.91 5.16 8.08
C GLU A 38 -3.30 4.04 7.10
N LEU A 39 -3.34 4.38 5.80
CA LEU A 39 -3.36 3.41 4.71
C LEU A 39 -2.04 3.53 3.95
N VAL A 40 -1.30 2.43 3.86
CA VAL A 40 -0.06 2.36 3.09
C VAL A 40 -0.31 1.60 1.79
N ILE A 41 -0.01 2.24 0.67
CA ILE A 41 -0.13 1.66 -0.68
C ILE A 41 1.20 1.73 -1.43
N THR A 42 1.33 0.98 -2.53
CA THR A 42 2.44 1.19 -3.47
C THR A 42 2.05 2.15 -4.60
N ASP A 43 3.03 2.72 -5.29
CA ASP A 43 2.84 3.55 -6.49
C ASP A 43 2.51 2.75 -7.77
N THR A 44 2.09 1.49 -7.65
CA THR A 44 1.66 0.64 -8.79
C THR A 44 0.45 1.20 -9.54
N ILE A 45 -0.33 2.09 -8.92
CA ILE A 45 -1.41 2.85 -9.57
C ILE A 45 -1.16 4.34 -9.26
N PRO A 46 -1.03 5.21 -10.27
CA PRO A 46 -0.80 6.63 -10.05
C PRO A 46 -2.07 7.32 -9.54
N HIS A 47 -1.90 8.25 -8.61
CA HIS A 47 -2.96 9.09 -8.08
C HIS A 47 -2.57 10.57 -8.22
N ALA A 48 -3.54 11.41 -8.60
CA ALA A 48 -3.31 12.86 -8.74
C ALA A 48 -3.25 13.58 -7.39
N SER A 49 -4.07 13.15 -6.42
CA SER A 49 -4.13 13.72 -5.08
C SER A 49 -4.64 12.65 -4.11
N LEU A 50 -4.01 12.58 -2.95
CA LEU A 50 -4.36 11.66 -1.87
C LEU A 50 -4.44 12.43 -0.54
N PRO A 51 -5.34 12.06 0.37
CA PRO A 51 -5.35 12.60 1.73
C PRO A 51 -4.09 12.20 2.51
N ASP A 52 -3.72 12.98 3.52
CA ASP A 52 -2.54 12.75 4.38
C ASP A 52 -2.58 11.39 5.10
N LYS A 53 -3.78 10.82 5.30
CA LYS A 53 -3.97 9.48 5.86
C LYS A 53 -3.44 8.37 4.96
N ILE A 54 -3.14 8.64 3.68
CA ILE A 54 -2.63 7.67 2.71
C ILE A 54 -1.15 7.93 2.43
N LYS A 55 -0.32 6.93 2.71
CA LYS A 55 1.12 6.92 2.41
C LYS A 55 1.40 6.04 1.21
N VAL A 56 2.18 6.56 0.26
CA VAL A 56 2.61 5.83 -0.94
C VAL A 56 4.07 5.42 -0.80
N ILE A 57 4.37 4.15 -1.05
CA ILE A 57 5.73 3.61 -1.10
C ILE A 57 6.07 3.29 -2.55
N SER A 58 7.21 3.76 -3.02
CA SER A 58 7.63 3.44 -4.39
C SER A 58 8.12 2.00 -4.51
N VAL A 59 7.69 1.32 -5.58
CA VAL A 59 8.24 0.02 -6.00
C VAL A 59 9.15 0.14 -7.23
N ALA A 60 9.48 1.36 -7.66
CA ALA A 60 10.31 1.60 -8.84
C ALA A 60 11.69 0.94 -8.73
N GLU A 61 12.35 1.04 -7.58
CA GLU A 61 13.67 0.44 -7.34
C GLU A 61 13.62 -1.09 -7.42
N LEU A 62 12.59 -1.70 -6.83
CA LEU A 62 12.36 -3.15 -6.89
C LEU A 62 12.19 -3.61 -8.34
N PHE A 63 11.34 -2.94 -9.12
CA PHE A 63 11.13 -3.30 -10.52
C PHE A 63 12.37 -3.07 -11.37
N ALA A 64 13.12 -1.99 -11.13
CA ALA A 64 14.36 -1.71 -11.83
C ALA A 64 15.40 -2.82 -11.62
N ASP A 65 15.59 -3.29 -10.38
CA ASP A 65 16.54 -4.37 -10.09
C ASP A 65 16.09 -5.70 -10.72
N VAL A 66 14.79 -6.01 -10.66
CA VAL A 66 14.23 -7.20 -11.32
C VAL A 66 14.43 -7.16 -12.83
N MET A 67 14.13 -6.03 -13.49
CA MET A 67 14.35 -5.88 -14.93
C MET A 67 15.84 -6.05 -15.29
N LYS A 68 16.74 -5.48 -14.49
CA LYS A 68 18.20 -5.63 -14.67
C LYS A 68 18.64 -7.09 -14.54
N LYS A 69 18.18 -7.80 -13.51
CA LYS A 69 18.51 -9.21 -13.30
C LYS A 69 18.00 -10.10 -14.43
N VAL A 70 16.77 -9.88 -14.88
CA VAL A 70 16.20 -10.60 -16.02
C VAL A 70 17.03 -10.37 -17.28
N HIS A 71 17.37 -9.11 -17.58
CA HIS A 71 18.21 -8.78 -18.74
C HIS A 71 19.58 -9.47 -18.68
N HIS A 72 20.19 -9.55 -17.49
CA HIS A 72 21.48 -10.20 -17.27
C HIS A 72 21.40 -11.70 -16.94
N HIS A 73 20.23 -12.33 -17.09
CA HIS A 73 20.03 -13.76 -16.84
C HIS A 73 20.43 -14.17 -15.40
N GLN A 74 20.25 -13.27 -14.44
CA GLN A 74 20.52 -13.45 -13.02
C GLN A 74 19.25 -13.89 -12.28
N SER A 75 19.41 -14.64 -11.19
CA SER A 75 18.27 -15.05 -10.36
C SER A 75 17.60 -13.84 -9.70
N ILE A 76 16.26 -13.81 -9.74
CA ILE A 76 15.44 -12.85 -8.99
C ILE A 76 14.97 -13.41 -7.64
N SER A 77 15.36 -14.65 -7.28
CA SER A 77 14.91 -15.32 -6.05
C SER A 77 15.23 -14.52 -4.79
N SER A 78 16.30 -13.72 -4.81
CA SER A 78 16.69 -12.83 -3.70
C SER A 78 15.63 -11.78 -3.31
N HIS A 79 14.63 -11.53 -4.15
CA HIS A 79 13.52 -10.60 -3.84
C HIS A 79 12.34 -11.26 -3.12
N PHE A 80 12.35 -12.58 -2.99
CA PHE A 80 11.32 -13.33 -2.30
C PHE A 80 11.89 -13.88 -1.00
N LEU A 81 11.06 -13.92 0.05
CA LEU A 81 11.40 -14.61 1.29
C LEU A 81 11.13 -16.10 1.07
N GLU A 82 12.15 -16.93 1.22
CA GLU A 82 12.02 -18.39 1.36
C GLU A 82 11.66 -18.77 2.79
#